data_AF-A0AAV7YSA7-F1
#
_entry.id   AF-A0AAV7YSA7-F1
#
_cell.length_a   1.000
_cell.length_b   1.000
_cell.length_c   1.000
_cell.angle_alpha   90.00
_cell.angle_beta   90.00
_cell.angle_gamma   90.00
#
_symmetry.space_group_name_H-M   'P 1'
#
loop_
_entity.id
_entity.type
_entity.pdbx_description
1 polymer ?
#
loop_
_entity_poly.entity_id
_entity_poly.type
_entity_poly.pdbx_seq_one_letter_code
_entity_poly.pdbx_strand_id
1 'polypeptide(L)'
;MNKKNWKTFKIYKEGLVYFTISLISILYNSFYSKECYTIEEKMTLATIFRFLRNFDYVLVYCLLSLQLSFLVYKIKKWYLEERISVRIFLLCHGIVSFLLVLIPVLRPEEFKNPYSRAALALFNSTLFLKFHGYLISLVCPIENHKLKSERKEEKNKKMASKEEKDQISLQATLRTRQQFRKEVLRSTTFFNLISFLISPTLIYSHDQGKKRPKKKKIRIKFIFFQSLATLSVAILMYLILKIGFSSIFNITNVNFFHLPQIVKCIGAQSCLLWILVSLLFQFALTIVAEITGYEDRNFFGFWTNSTNLDEFWKTWNIPVHLWSLQYIYLPCRKYIHLSRMSSAFMVFAVSAFFHEYVMFVVSGKLIWIVFVIFLLQPLLIMIGYMLSKKVRILFVRFIMYSVMFITLPGIEASYIIIMIKKKLFE
;
A
#
# COMPACT_ATOMS: atom_id res chain seq x y z
N MET A 1 19.00 -19.14 15.73
CA MET A 1 17.84 -18.41 16.27
C MET A 1 18.08 -18.15 17.75
N ASN A 2 18.07 -16.89 18.19
CA ASN A 2 18.53 -16.48 19.53
C ASN A 2 17.45 -16.70 20.61
N LYS A 3 17.82 -17.13 21.83
CA LYS A 3 16.91 -17.45 22.97
C LYS A 3 15.91 -16.34 23.34
N LYS A 4 16.20 -15.08 23.01
CA LYS A 4 15.29 -13.93 23.21
C LYS A 4 14.02 -14.01 22.36
N ASN A 5 14.06 -14.63 21.18
CA ASN A 5 12.90 -14.79 20.29
C ASN A 5 11.91 -15.85 20.78
N TRP A 6 12.35 -16.78 21.65
CA TRP A 6 11.50 -17.87 22.15
C TRP A 6 10.47 -17.39 23.19
N LYS A 7 10.83 -16.43 24.06
CA LYS A 7 9.88 -15.85 25.03
C LYS A 7 8.80 -15.03 24.34
N THR A 8 9.16 -14.23 23.33
CA THR A 8 8.21 -13.49 22.51
C THR A 8 7.28 -14.45 21.75
N PHE A 9 7.82 -15.50 21.14
CA PHE A 9 7.03 -16.51 20.43
C PHE A 9 6.03 -17.25 21.34
N LYS A 10 6.40 -17.51 22.61
CA LYS A 10 5.50 -18.12 23.61
C LYS A 10 4.32 -17.21 23.96
N ILE A 11 4.57 -15.91 24.18
CA ILE A 11 3.52 -14.91 24.43
C ILE A 11 2.59 -14.78 23.23
N TYR A 12 3.12 -14.77 22.00
CA TYR A 12 2.29 -14.77 20.79
C TYR A 12 1.46 -16.06 20.63
N LYS A 13 2.00 -17.22 21.02
CA LYS A 13 1.28 -18.50 20.97
C LYS A 13 0.13 -18.54 21.99
N GLU A 14 0.38 -18.09 23.23
CA GLU A 14 -0.64 -17.99 24.27
C GLU A 14 -1.71 -16.97 23.87
N GLY A 15 -1.31 -15.77 23.39
CA GLY A 15 -2.22 -14.77 22.86
C GLY A 15 -3.06 -15.27 21.69
N LEU A 16 -2.48 -16.06 20.78
CA LEU A 16 -3.21 -16.69 19.68
C LEU A 16 -4.22 -17.72 20.18
N VAL A 17 -3.88 -18.50 21.21
CA VAL A 17 -4.79 -19.48 21.82
C VAL A 17 -5.97 -18.78 22.50
N TYR A 18 -5.71 -17.77 23.35
CA TYR A 18 -6.76 -16.97 23.96
C TYR A 18 -7.63 -16.25 22.93
N PHE A 19 -7.02 -15.73 21.86
CA PHE A 19 -7.72 -15.14 20.73
C PHE A 19 -8.62 -16.15 20.03
N THR A 20 -8.12 -17.35 19.73
CA THR A 20 -8.93 -18.40 19.09
C THR A 20 -10.08 -18.87 19.97
N ILE A 21 -9.84 -19.04 21.28
CA ILE A 21 -10.87 -19.43 22.25
C ILE A 21 -11.93 -18.33 22.37
N SER A 22 -11.51 -17.07 22.45
CA SER A 22 -12.42 -15.92 22.51
C SER A 22 -13.22 -15.78 21.22
N LEU A 23 -12.59 -15.98 20.05
CA LEU A 23 -13.26 -15.93 18.76
C LEU A 23 -14.30 -17.05 18.63
N ILE A 24 -13.94 -18.28 19.03
CA ILE A 24 -14.86 -19.43 19.04
C ILE A 24 -16.02 -19.16 20.00
N SER A 25 -15.75 -18.62 21.20
CA SER A 25 -16.78 -18.28 22.17
C SER A 25 -17.71 -17.16 21.67
N ILE A 26 -17.18 -16.12 21.04
CA ILE A 26 -17.97 -15.04 20.45
C ILE A 26 -18.81 -15.56 19.27
N LEU A 27 -18.23 -16.40 18.41
CA LEU A 27 -18.98 -17.01 17.31
C LEU A 27 -20.07 -17.92 17.84
N TYR A 28 -19.77 -18.77 18.81
CA TYR A 28 -20.73 -19.64 19.47
C TYR A 28 -21.89 -18.84 20.09
N ASN A 29 -21.57 -17.79 20.86
CA ASN A 29 -22.57 -16.92 21.48
C ASN A 29 -23.36 -16.11 20.44
N SER A 30 -22.73 -15.63 19.37
CA SER A 30 -23.40 -14.92 18.27
C SER A 30 -24.33 -15.83 17.46
N PHE A 31 -24.03 -17.12 17.35
CA PHE A 31 -24.91 -18.10 16.72
C PHE A 31 -26.10 -18.47 17.63
N TYR A 32 -25.90 -18.49 18.96
CA TYR A 32 -26.91 -18.90 19.94
C TYR A 32 -27.77 -17.78 20.55
N SER A 33 -27.32 -16.52 20.54
CA SER A 33 -28.10 -15.41 21.10
C SER A 33 -29.30 -15.10 20.21
N LYS A 34 -30.50 -15.48 20.64
CA LYS A 34 -31.78 -15.16 19.96
C LYS A 34 -32.04 -13.65 19.82
N GLU A 35 -31.41 -12.80 20.63
CA GLU A 35 -31.60 -11.34 20.61
C GLU A 35 -30.91 -10.63 19.44
N CYS A 36 -29.94 -11.27 18.76
CA CYS A 36 -29.33 -10.70 17.54
C CYS A 36 -30.14 -10.98 16.26
N TYR A 37 -31.27 -11.71 16.35
CA TYR A 37 -32.11 -12.10 15.22
C TYR A 37 -33.30 -11.15 14.99
N THR A 38 -33.22 -9.88 15.41
CA THR A 38 -34.17 -8.84 14.95
C THR A 38 -33.76 -8.21 13.62
N ILE A 39 -32.66 -8.64 13.01
CA ILE A 39 -32.44 -8.48 11.56
C ILE A 39 -32.81 -9.80 10.91
N GLU A 40 -34.02 -9.85 10.38
CA GLU A 40 -34.60 -10.94 9.61
C GLU A 40 -33.91 -11.20 8.26
N GLU A 41 -32.63 -10.85 8.09
CA GLU A 41 -31.84 -11.36 6.97
C GLU A 41 -31.30 -12.73 7.36
N LYS A 42 -32.13 -13.77 7.19
CA LYS A 42 -31.61 -15.11 6.95
C LYS A 42 -30.50 -14.96 5.90
N MET A 43 -29.27 -15.34 6.24
CA MET A 43 -28.14 -15.40 5.31
C MET A 43 -28.41 -16.52 4.30
N THR A 44 -29.38 -16.29 3.42
CA THR A 44 -29.79 -17.23 2.38
C THR A 44 -28.75 -17.19 1.28
N LEU A 45 -28.65 -18.29 0.52
CA LEU A 45 -27.86 -18.33 -0.71
C LEU A 45 -28.22 -17.13 -1.62
N ALA A 46 -29.48 -16.68 -1.63
CA ALA A 46 -29.92 -15.50 -2.37
C ALA A 46 -29.27 -14.19 -1.90
N THR A 47 -29.04 -13.99 -0.59
CA THR A 47 -28.30 -12.83 -0.06
C THR A 47 -26.83 -12.87 -0.48
N ILE A 48 -26.22 -14.06 -0.47
CA ILE A 48 -24.86 -14.28 -0.98
C ILE A 48 -24.80 -14.01 -2.48
N PHE A 49 -25.77 -14.48 -3.27
CA PHE A 49 -25.84 -14.21 -4.72
C PHE A 49 -26.09 -12.73 -5.03
N ARG A 50 -26.92 -12.01 -4.26
CA ARG A 50 -27.06 -10.55 -4.40
C ARG A 50 -25.76 -9.82 -4.06
N PHE A 51 -25.06 -10.26 -3.01
CA PHE A 51 -23.76 -9.72 -2.65
C PHE A 51 -22.71 -9.97 -3.75
N LEU A 52 -22.69 -11.17 -4.33
CA LEU A 52 -21.85 -11.53 -5.48
C LEU A 52 -22.19 -10.71 -6.74
N ARG A 53 -23.47 -10.41 -6.99
CA ARG A 53 -23.90 -9.57 -8.12
C ARG A 53 -23.36 -8.14 -8.04
N ASN A 54 -23.26 -7.56 -6.84
CA ASN A 54 -22.60 -6.26 -6.66
C ASN A 54 -21.08 -6.35 -6.84
N PHE A 55 -20.50 -7.54 -6.71
CA PHE A 55 -19.10 -7.84 -7.00
C PHE A 55 -18.80 -7.90 -8.50
N ASP A 56 -19.79 -8.18 -9.34
CA ASP A 56 -19.63 -8.25 -10.80
C ASP A 56 -19.12 -6.92 -11.37
N TYR A 57 -19.69 -5.78 -10.95
CA TYR A 57 -19.22 -4.47 -11.38
C TYR A 57 -17.79 -4.17 -10.90
N VAL A 58 -17.44 -4.51 -9.65
CA VAL A 58 -16.07 -4.33 -9.15
C VAL A 58 -15.09 -5.13 -9.98
N LEU A 59 -15.43 -6.38 -10.31
CA LEU A 59 -14.61 -7.24 -11.14
C LEU A 59 -14.45 -6.67 -12.55
N VAL A 60 -15.51 -6.18 -13.18
CA VAL A 60 -15.46 -5.54 -14.50
C VAL A 60 -14.51 -4.33 -14.50
N TYR A 61 -14.61 -3.44 -13.51
CA TYR A 61 -13.74 -2.28 -13.42
C TYR A 61 -12.28 -2.67 -13.08
N CYS A 62 -12.07 -3.71 -12.28
CA CYS A 62 -10.74 -4.29 -12.07
C CYS A 62 -10.15 -4.85 -13.37
N LEU A 63 -10.95 -5.57 -14.18
CA LEU A 63 -10.54 -6.08 -15.47
C LEU A 63 -10.22 -4.95 -16.46
N LEU A 64 -11.03 -3.90 -16.50
CA LEU A 64 -10.76 -2.69 -17.27
C LEU A 64 -9.42 -2.06 -16.87
N SER A 65 -9.15 -1.96 -15.57
CA SER A 65 -7.89 -1.45 -15.04
C SER A 65 -6.71 -2.35 -15.43
N LEU A 66 -6.91 -3.66 -15.46
CA LEU A 66 -5.89 -4.63 -15.90
C LEU A 66 -5.60 -4.57 -17.39
N GLN A 67 -6.56 -4.19 -18.25
CA GLN A 67 -6.31 -4.01 -19.68
C GLN A 67 -5.25 -2.92 -19.95
N LEU A 68 -5.14 -1.93 -19.07
CA LEU A 68 -4.07 -0.91 -19.15
C LEU A 68 -2.66 -1.50 -19.02
N SER A 69 -2.51 -2.69 -18.42
CA SER A 69 -1.20 -3.37 -18.35
C SER A 69 -0.61 -3.69 -19.73
N PHE A 70 -1.46 -3.97 -20.72
CA PHE A 70 -1.03 -4.20 -22.10
C PHE A 70 -0.50 -2.91 -22.74
N LEU A 71 -1.15 -1.78 -22.47
CA LEU A 71 -0.69 -0.47 -22.92
C LEU A 71 0.64 -0.11 -22.26
N VAL A 72 0.79 -0.31 -20.95
CA VAL A 72 2.04 -0.11 -20.21
C VAL A 72 3.18 -0.96 -20.79
N TYR A 73 2.91 -2.22 -21.09
CA TYR A 73 3.86 -3.10 -21.76
C TYR A 73 4.30 -2.56 -23.12
N LYS A 74 3.35 -2.14 -23.97
CA LYS A 74 3.63 -1.56 -25.28
C LYS A 74 4.44 -0.26 -25.19
N ILE A 75 4.05 0.67 -24.33
CA ILE A 75 4.76 1.94 -24.10
C ILE A 75 6.22 1.67 -23.75
N LYS A 76 6.45 0.75 -22.81
CA LYS A 76 7.80 0.35 -22.41
C LYS A 76 8.59 -0.28 -23.56
N LYS A 77 7.97 -1.20 -24.31
CA LYS A 77 8.61 -1.85 -25.46
C LYS A 77 9.01 -0.81 -26.52
N TRP A 78 8.10 0.09 -26.89
CA TRP A 78 8.37 1.15 -27.85
C TRP A 78 9.49 2.09 -27.40
N TYR A 79 9.57 2.40 -26.12
CA TYR A 79 10.67 3.21 -25.57
C TYR A 79 12.02 2.50 -25.65
N LEU A 80 12.06 1.20 -25.29
CA LEU A 80 13.29 0.41 -25.34
C LEU A 80 13.79 0.17 -26.77
N GLU A 81 12.88 0.06 -27.73
CA GLU A 81 13.16 -0.01 -29.18
C GLU A 81 13.45 1.37 -29.80
N GLU A 82 13.53 2.43 -29.01
CA GLU A 82 13.78 3.82 -29.45
C GLU A 82 12.76 4.37 -30.45
N ARG A 83 11.55 3.80 -30.51
CA ARG A 83 10.46 4.30 -31.37
C ARG A 83 9.81 5.58 -30.86
N ILE A 84 9.90 5.83 -29.55
CA ILE A 84 9.29 7.00 -28.90
C ILE A 84 10.31 7.77 -28.06
N SER A 85 10.16 9.09 -28.01
CA SER A 85 11.00 9.97 -27.18
C SER A 85 10.60 9.89 -25.69
N VAL A 86 11.51 10.33 -24.81
CA VAL A 86 11.26 10.40 -23.36
C VAL A 86 10.02 11.25 -23.03
N ARG A 87 9.80 12.35 -23.75
CA ARG A 87 8.65 13.25 -23.53
C ARG A 87 7.32 12.53 -23.83
N ILE A 88 7.25 11.83 -24.95
CA ILE A 88 6.07 11.05 -25.34
C ILE A 88 5.85 9.91 -24.34
N PHE A 89 6.92 9.23 -23.93
CA PHE A 89 6.85 8.20 -22.90
C PHE A 89 6.25 8.72 -21.59
N LEU A 90 6.71 9.88 -21.11
CA LEU A 90 6.21 10.51 -19.88
C LEU A 90 4.75 10.93 -20.02
N LEU A 91 4.35 11.46 -21.18
CA LEU A 91 2.96 11.79 -21.48
C LEU A 91 2.06 10.56 -21.44
N CYS A 92 2.43 9.48 -22.15
CA CYS A 92 1.68 8.23 -22.15
C CYS A 92 1.59 7.62 -20.74
N HIS A 93 2.68 7.66 -19.97
CA HIS A 93 2.68 7.25 -18.57
C HIS A 93 1.70 8.08 -17.73
N GLY A 94 1.72 9.41 -17.87
CA GLY A 94 0.79 10.31 -17.20
C GLY A 94 -0.67 10.02 -17.52
N ILE A 95 -0.98 9.75 -18.80
CA ILE A 95 -2.33 9.37 -19.24
C ILE A 95 -2.77 8.05 -18.60
N VAL A 96 -1.94 7.01 -18.63
CA VAL A 96 -2.28 5.72 -18.00
C VAL A 96 -2.49 5.87 -16.50
N SER A 97 -1.61 6.62 -15.84
CA SER A 97 -1.71 6.95 -14.41
C SER A 97 -3.00 7.69 -14.09
N PHE A 98 -3.38 8.66 -14.91
CA PHE A 98 -4.63 9.42 -14.75
C PHE A 98 -5.86 8.52 -14.92
N LEU A 99 -5.87 7.66 -15.95
CA LEU A 99 -6.98 6.72 -16.19
C LEU A 99 -7.19 5.76 -15.02
N LEU A 100 -6.10 5.24 -14.41
CA LEU A 100 -6.21 4.37 -13.23
C LEU A 100 -6.85 5.06 -12.01
N VAL A 101 -6.55 6.34 -11.81
CA VAL A 101 -7.17 7.12 -10.72
C VAL A 101 -8.61 7.50 -11.07
N LEU A 102 -8.92 7.68 -12.35
CA LEU A 102 -10.25 8.04 -12.81
C LEU A 102 -11.23 6.87 -12.69
N ILE A 103 -10.83 5.64 -13.04
CA ILE A 103 -11.73 4.47 -13.11
C ILE A 103 -12.60 4.28 -11.84
N PRO A 104 -12.07 4.32 -10.60
CA PRO A 104 -12.89 4.14 -9.40
C PRO A 104 -13.78 5.35 -9.05
N VAL A 105 -13.51 6.50 -9.67
CA VAL A 105 -14.30 7.73 -9.53
C VAL A 105 -15.42 7.77 -10.56
N LEU A 106 -15.29 7.05 -11.68
CA LEU A 106 -16.34 6.94 -12.68
C LEU A 106 -17.55 6.20 -12.07
N ARG A 107 -18.72 6.84 -12.18
CA ARG A 107 -20.03 6.29 -11.80
C ARG A 107 -20.09 5.74 -10.36
N PRO A 108 -19.92 6.60 -9.34
CA PRO A 108 -20.01 6.18 -7.94
C PRO A 108 -21.38 5.57 -7.58
N GLU A 109 -22.43 5.91 -8.33
CA GLU A 109 -23.80 5.41 -8.15
C GLU A 109 -23.94 3.90 -8.41
N GLU A 110 -23.09 3.32 -9.28
CA GLU A 110 -23.10 1.87 -9.57
C GLU A 110 -22.59 1.05 -8.37
N PHE A 111 -21.78 1.65 -7.49
CA PHE A 111 -21.21 1.00 -6.32
C PHE A 111 -21.91 1.47 -5.05
N LYS A 112 -23.06 0.89 -4.68
CA LYS A 112 -23.75 1.29 -3.43
C LYS A 112 -22.95 0.95 -2.16
N ASN A 113 -22.16 -0.13 -2.20
CA ASN A 113 -21.42 -0.59 -1.03
C ASN A 113 -20.07 0.15 -0.87
N PRO A 114 -19.82 0.86 0.25
CA PRO A 114 -18.56 1.58 0.49
C PRO A 114 -17.34 0.65 0.56
N TYR A 115 -17.50 -0.61 0.98
CA TYR A 115 -16.41 -1.59 1.02
C TYR A 115 -15.97 -2.01 -0.39
N SER A 116 -16.92 -2.15 -1.32
CA SER A 116 -16.62 -2.42 -2.74
C SER A 116 -15.86 -1.26 -3.38
N ARG A 117 -16.25 -0.02 -3.06
CA ARG A 117 -15.54 1.19 -3.48
C ARG A 117 -14.11 1.22 -2.94
N ALA A 118 -13.93 0.89 -1.66
CA ALA A 118 -12.61 0.81 -1.03
C ALA A 118 -11.71 -0.22 -1.73
N ALA A 119 -12.24 -1.41 -2.00
CA ALA A 119 -11.51 -2.48 -2.68
C ALA A 119 -11.06 -2.05 -4.09
N LEU A 120 -11.95 -1.42 -4.87
CA LEU A 120 -11.63 -0.92 -6.22
C LEU A 120 -10.57 0.20 -6.19
N ALA A 121 -10.68 1.13 -5.24
CA ALA A 121 -9.72 2.21 -5.06
C ALA A 121 -8.33 1.70 -4.65
N LEU A 122 -8.27 0.75 -3.72
CA LEU A 122 -7.01 0.12 -3.29
C LEU A 122 -6.38 -0.71 -4.40
N PHE A 123 -7.19 -1.44 -5.18
CA PHE A 123 -6.72 -2.20 -6.34
C PHE A 123 -6.08 -1.28 -7.39
N ASN A 124 -6.76 -0.20 -7.76
CA ASN A 124 -6.26 0.77 -8.73
C ASN A 124 -5.03 1.52 -8.22
N SER A 125 -5.01 1.90 -6.94
CA SER A 125 -3.83 2.51 -6.31
C SER A 125 -2.64 1.54 -6.36
N THR A 126 -2.85 0.26 -6.08
CA THR A 126 -1.80 -0.76 -6.17
C THR A 126 -1.27 -0.90 -7.60
N LEU A 127 -2.16 -0.96 -8.60
CA LEU A 127 -1.77 -1.01 -10.01
C LEU A 127 -0.99 0.24 -10.42
N PHE A 128 -1.40 1.43 -9.98
CA PHE A 128 -0.68 2.67 -10.23
C PHE A 128 0.76 2.57 -9.71
N LEU A 129 0.95 2.19 -8.45
CA LEU A 129 2.28 2.10 -7.84
C LEU A 129 3.15 1.09 -8.60
N LYS A 130 2.56 -0.04 -9.02
CA LYS A 130 3.25 -1.06 -9.82
C LYS A 130 3.63 -0.56 -11.21
N PHE A 131 2.71 0.07 -11.94
CA PHE A 131 3.00 0.59 -13.28
C PHE A 131 4.06 1.68 -13.24
N HIS A 132 3.97 2.59 -12.26
CA HIS A 132 4.99 3.60 -12.01
C HIS A 132 6.37 2.98 -11.78
N GLY A 133 6.46 2.00 -10.86
CA GLY A 133 7.71 1.30 -10.57
C GLY A 133 8.25 0.53 -11.78
N TYR A 134 7.38 -0.12 -12.55
CA TYR A 134 7.73 -0.88 -13.75
C TYR A 134 8.28 -0.02 -14.88
N LEU A 135 7.77 1.20 -15.04
CA LEU A 135 8.19 2.15 -16.05
C LEU A 135 9.48 2.88 -15.66
N ILE A 136 9.56 3.38 -14.41
CA ILE A 136 10.70 4.19 -13.94
C ILE A 136 11.96 3.37 -13.66
N SER A 137 11.82 2.12 -13.22
CA SER A 137 12.95 1.20 -12.96
C SER A 137 13.88 0.98 -14.17
N LEU A 138 13.51 1.45 -15.36
CA LEU A 138 14.30 1.35 -16.59
C LEU A 138 14.69 2.68 -17.20
N VAL A 139 13.78 3.64 -17.18
CA VAL A 139 14.05 4.95 -17.78
C VAL A 139 15.18 5.64 -17.03
N CYS A 140 15.16 5.62 -15.69
CA CYS A 140 16.16 6.31 -14.89
C CYS A 140 17.59 5.79 -15.13
N PRO A 141 17.89 4.47 -15.13
CA PRO A 141 19.21 3.98 -15.49
C PRO A 141 19.66 4.40 -16.91
N ILE A 142 18.80 4.27 -17.92
CA ILE A 142 19.13 4.59 -19.31
C ILE A 142 19.44 6.09 -19.47
N GLU A 143 18.60 6.96 -18.92
CA GLU A 143 18.79 8.41 -18.99
C GLU A 143 19.98 8.87 -18.15
N ASN A 144 20.24 8.24 -17.00
CA ASN A 144 21.45 8.54 -16.22
C ASN A 144 22.73 8.18 -16.98
N HIS A 145 22.74 7.06 -17.69
CA HIS A 145 23.88 6.71 -18.53
C HIS A 145 24.05 7.72 -19.67
N LYS A 146 22.96 8.17 -20.29
CA LYS A 146 22.95 9.21 -21.34
C LYS A 146 23.52 10.54 -20.83
N LEU A 147 23.02 11.05 -19.71
CA LEU A 147 23.49 12.30 -19.10
C LEU A 147 24.96 12.21 -18.66
N LYS A 148 25.40 11.05 -18.14
CA LYS A 148 26.81 10.83 -17.79
C LYS A 148 27.72 10.80 -19.01
N SER A 149 27.28 10.20 -20.13
CA SER A 149 28.06 10.23 -21.38
C SER A 149 28.14 11.64 -21.94
N GLU A 150 27.04 12.40 -21.95
CA GLU A 150 26.99 13.78 -22.45
C GLU A 150 27.90 14.70 -21.61
N ARG A 151 27.85 14.61 -20.28
CA ARG A 151 28.75 15.38 -19.39
C ARG A 151 30.22 15.02 -19.54
N LYS A 152 30.53 13.75 -19.85
CA LYS A 152 31.91 13.34 -20.15
C LYS A 152 32.38 13.92 -21.47
N GLU A 153 31.54 13.87 -22.49
CA GLU A 153 31.82 14.44 -23.81
C GLU A 153 32.03 15.97 -23.73
N GLU A 154 31.22 16.67 -22.95
CA GLU A 154 31.34 18.11 -22.73
C GLU A 154 32.58 18.50 -21.91
N LYS A 155 33.00 17.66 -20.96
CA LYS A 155 34.27 17.84 -20.23
C LYS A 155 35.48 17.55 -21.12
N ASN A 156 35.42 16.52 -21.96
CA ASN A 156 36.50 16.15 -22.86
C ASN A 156 36.68 17.19 -23.99
N LYS A 157 35.59 17.82 -24.46
CA LYS A 157 35.66 18.96 -25.41
C LYS A 157 36.39 20.19 -24.87
N LYS A 158 36.57 20.31 -23.54
CA LYS A 158 37.27 21.43 -22.89
C LYS A 158 38.75 21.13 -22.59
N MET A 159 39.25 19.93 -22.88
CA MET A 159 40.65 19.53 -22.67
C MET A 159 41.11 18.62 -23.82
N ALA A 160 41.72 19.18 -24.88
CA ALA A 160 42.45 18.40 -25.89
C ALA A 160 43.96 18.37 -25.54
N SER A 161 44.77 17.34 -25.77
CA SER A 161 44.67 16.17 -26.68
C SER A 161 44.75 14.79 -25.97
N LYS A 162 43.88 13.84 -26.35
CA LYS A 162 44.00 12.38 -26.12
C LYS A 162 42.95 11.60 -26.96
N GLU A 163 42.75 12.00 -28.21
CA GLU A 163 41.56 11.69 -29.03
C GLU A 163 41.31 10.19 -29.30
N GLU A 164 42.35 9.36 -29.29
CA GLU A 164 42.23 7.92 -29.50
C GLU A 164 41.73 7.14 -28.28
N LYS A 165 42.01 7.62 -27.06
CA LYS A 165 41.57 6.95 -25.82
C LYS A 165 40.08 7.23 -25.52
N ASP A 166 39.56 8.34 -26.02
CA ASP A 166 38.18 8.77 -25.79
C ASP A 166 37.18 8.07 -26.71
N GLN A 167 37.51 7.85 -27.99
CA GLN A 167 36.65 7.11 -28.92
C GLN A 167 36.43 5.66 -28.50
N ILE A 168 37.47 4.98 -28.01
CA ILE A 168 37.39 3.60 -27.50
C ILE A 168 36.51 3.55 -26.23
N SER A 169 36.65 4.52 -25.32
CA SER A 169 35.84 4.58 -24.09
C SER A 169 34.36 4.90 -24.36
N LEU A 170 34.09 5.74 -25.37
CA LEU A 170 32.75 6.13 -25.79
C LEU A 170 32.05 4.97 -26.52
N GLN A 171 32.73 4.31 -27.45
CA GLN A 171 32.22 3.11 -28.10
C GLN A 171 31.99 1.96 -27.10
N ALA A 172 32.88 1.77 -26.11
CA ALA A 172 32.65 0.81 -25.03
C ALA A 172 31.39 1.16 -24.23
N THR A 173 31.19 2.44 -23.88
CA THR A 173 30.01 2.91 -23.14
C THR A 173 28.72 2.72 -23.95
N LEU A 174 28.74 3.02 -25.25
CA LEU A 174 27.61 2.83 -26.16
C LEU A 174 27.29 1.34 -26.35
N ARG A 175 28.30 0.48 -26.46
CA ARG A 175 28.14 -0.99 -26.50
C ARG A 175 27.52 -1.51 -25.20
N THR A 176 28.01 -1.08 -24.04
CA THR A 176 27.41 -1.45 -22.74
C THR A 176 25.96 -0.98 -22.64
N ARG A 177 25.63 0.22 -23.16
CA ARG A 177 24.26 0.74 -23.18
C ARG A 177 23.33 -0.08 -24.08
N GLN A 178 23.78 -0.42 -25.29
CA GLN A 178 23.03 -1.29 -26.20
C GLN A 178 22.88 -2.70 -25.64
N GLN A 179 23.91 -3.23 -24.97
CA GLN A 179 23.89 -4.53 -24.32
C GLN A 179 22.93 -4.55 -23.12
N PHE A 180 22.93 -3.50 -22.29
CA PHE A 180 21.96 -3.33 -21.21
C PHE A 180 20.52 -3.24 -21.74
N ARG A 181 20.28 -2.45 -22.79
CA ARG A 181 18.95 -2.39 -23.42
C ARG A 181 18.51 -3.74 -23.97
N LYS A 182 19.40 -4.48 -24.63
CA LYS A 182 19.09 -5.83 -25.15
C LYS A 182 18.81 -6.83 -24.03
N GLU A 183 19.56 -6.79 -22.94
CA GLU A 183 19.31 -7.63 -21.77
C GLU A 183 17.98 -7.29 -21.11
N VAL A 184 17.69 -6.00 -20.95
CA VAL A 184 16.39 -5.53 -20.48
C VAL A 184 15.28 -5.99 -21.42
N LEU A 185 15.41 -5.80 -22.74
CA LEU A 185 14.38 -6.18 -23.71
C LEU A 185 14.04 -7.68 -23.61
N ARG A 186 15.05 -8.53 -23.40
CA ARG A 186 14.88 -9.98 -23.16
C ARG A 186 14.16 -10.27 -21.84
N SER A 187 14.38 -9.45 -20.81
CA SER A 187 13.69 -9.56 -19.52
C SER A 187 12.27 -8.98 -19.53
N THR A 188 11.88 -8.24 -20.56
CA THR A 188 10.57 -7.58 -20.67
C THR A 188 9.62 -8.38 -21.54
N THR A 189 9.30 -9.60 -21.12
CA THR A 189 8.17 -10.34 -21.69
C THR A 189 6.87 -9.90 -21.01
N PHE A 190 5.74 -10.04 -21.71
CA PHE A 190 4.42 -9.76 -21.12
C PHE A 190 4.14 -10.66 -19.90
N PHE A 191 4.57 -11.93 -19.95
CA PHE A 191 4.47 -12.84 -18.80
C PHE A 191 5.26 -12.35 -17.58
N ASN A 192 6.42 -11.73 -17.76
CA ASN A 192 7.17 -11.15 -16.64
C ASN A 192 6.43 -9.95 -16.03
N LEU A 193 5.73 -9.15 -16.83
CA LEU A 193 4.86 -8.09 -16.33
C LEU A 193 3.71 -8.69 -15.50
N ILE A 194 2.94 -9.63 -16.05
CA ILE A 194 1.84 -10.27 -15.31
C ILE A 194 2.34 -10.90 -14.01
N SER A 195 3.49 -11.55 -14.05
CA SER A 195 4.06 -12.15 -12.85
C SER A 195 4.45 -11.12 -11.78
N PHE A 196 4.95 -9.94 -12.19
CA PHE A 196 5.17 -8.81 -11.28
C PHE A 196 3.85 -8.23 -10.74
N LEU A 197 2.81 -8.13 -11.57
CA LEU A 197 1.50 -7.63 -11.14
C LEU A 197 0.84 -8.51 -10.09
N ILE A 198 1.04 -9.83 -10.15
CA ILE A 198 0.49 -10.76 -9.14
C ILE A 198 1.40 -10.86 -7.90
N SER A 199 2.72 -10.65 -8.04
CA SER A 199 3.65 -10.75 -6.91
C SER A 199 3.35 -9.72 -5.80
N PRO A 200 3.51 -10.04 -4.51
CA PRO A 200 3.18 -9.14 -3.40
C PRO A 200 4.29 -8.10 -3.15
N THR A 201 4.76 -7.44 -4.21
CA THR A 201 5.79 -6.39 -4.15
C THR A 201 5.44 -5.24 -5.10
N LEU A 202 5.84 -4.03 -4.71
CA LEU A 202 5.68 -2.81 -5.50
C LEU A 202 6.96 -2.43 -6.25
N ILE A 203 8.10 -3.04 -5.91
CA ILE A 203 9.38 -2.76 -6.57
C ILE A 203 9.57 -3.74 -7.71
N TYR A 204 9.74 -3.20 -8.91
CA TYR A 204 10.11 -3.99 -10.07
C TYR A 204 11.63 -4.18 -10.13
N SER A 205 12.07 -5.41 -10.42
CA SER A 205 13.47 -5.75 -10.64
C SER A 205 13.60 -6.66 -11.87
N HIS A 206 14.58 -6.36 -12.73
CA HIS A 206 14.79 -7.04 -14.02
C HIS A 206 15.19 -8.52 -13.84
N ASP A 207 15.85 -8.82 -12.71
CA ASP A 207 16.28 -10.17 -12.36
C ASP A 207 15.23 -10.94 -11.55
N GLN A 208 13.99 -10.47 -11.40
CA GLN A 208 12.96 -11.20 -10.65
C GLN A 208 12.73 -12.61 -11.18
N GLY A 209 12.92 -12.86 -12.48
CA GLY A 209 12.87 -14.20 -13.05
C GLY A 209 14.07 -15.09 -12.70
N LYS A 210 15.27 -14.51 -12.53
CA LYS A 210 16.53 -15.22 -12.20
C LYS A 210 16.73 -15.43 -10.70
N LYS A 211 16.24 -14.49 -9.87
CA LYS A 211 16.30 -14.54 -8.39
C LYS A 211 15.22 -15.40 -7.76
N ARG A 212 14.17 -15.78 -8.50
CA ARG A 212 13.23 -16.80 -8.03
C ARG A 212 13.96 -18.13 -8.02
N PRO A 213 14.13 -18.80 -6.87
CA PRO A 213 14.63 -20.16 -6.88
C PRO A 213 13.72 -21.02 -7.76
N LYS A 214 14.30 -22.01 -8.45
CA LYS A 214 13.56 -23.01 -9.21
C LYS A 214 12.40 -23.55 -8.35
N LYS A 215 11.19 -23.57 -8.94
CA LYS A 215 9.90 -24.04 -8.39
C LYS A 215 10.02 -24.72 -7.02
N LYS A 216 9.98 -23.96 -5.92
CA LYS A 216 9.72 -24.53 -4.59
C LYS A 216 8.31 -25.15 -4.64
N LYS A 217 8.16 -26.38 -4.15
CA LYS A 217 6.84 -27.05 -4.09
C LYS A 217 5.88 -26.16 -3.29
N ILE A 218 4.74 -25.82 -3.88
CA ILE A 218 3.69 -25.04 -3.21
C ILE A 218 3.22 -25.81 -1.98
N ARG A 219 3.34 -25.21 -0.79
CA ARG A 219 2.92 -25.85 0.45
C ARG A 219 1.44 -25.65 0.68
N ILE A 220 0.61 -26.51 0.08
CA ILE A 220 -0.86 -26.42 0.16
C ILE A 220 -1.37 -26.39 1.60
N LYS A 221 -0.82 -27.25 2.49
CA LYS A 221 -1.17 -27.24 3.92
C LYS A 221 -0.93 -25.86 4.56
N PHE A 222 0.19 -25.23 4.23
CA PHE A 222 0.52 -23.88 4.74
C PHE A 222 -0.48 -22.84 4.22
N ILE A 223 -0.81 -22.87 2.92
CA ILE A 223 -1.84 -21.99 2.34
C ILE A 223 -3.17 -22.18 3.05
N PHE A 224 -3.61 -23.43 3.26
CA PHE A 224 -4.87 -23.72 3.93
C PHE A 224 -4.96 -23.10 5.33
N PHE A 225 -3.95 -23.34 6.18
CA PHE A 225 -3.92 -22.74 7.52
C PHE A 225 -3.83 -21.20 7.47
N GLN A 226 -3.09 -20.65 6.51
CA GLN A 226 -2.98 -19.21 6.34
C GLN A 226 -4.30 -18.57 5.88
N SER A 227 -5.05 -19.25 5.01
CA SER A 227 -6.39 -18.85 4.57
C SER A 227 -7.38 -18.89 5.73
N LEU A 228 -7.33 -19.94 6.55
CA LEU A 228 -8.17 -20.03 7.75
C LEU A 228 -7.86 -18.88 8.72
N ALA A 229 -6.58 -18.58 8.97
CA ALA A 229 -6.17 -17.45 9.80
C ALA A 229 -6.65 -16.10 9.22
N THR A 230 -6.56 -15.92 7.90
CA THR A 230 -7.06 -14.71 7.22
C THR A 230 -8.57 -14.55 7.41
N LEU A 231 -9.33 -15.64 7.23
CA LEU A 231 -10.78 -15.65 7.42
C LEU A 231 -11.15 -15.35 8.88
N SER A 232 -10.48 -15.97 9.85
CA SER A 232 -10.71 -15.73 11.28
C SER A 232 -10.50 -14.26 11.67
N VAL A 233 -9.43 -13.63 11.17
CA VAL A 233 -9.17 -12.20 11.41
C VAL A 233 -10.24 -11.33 10.75
N ALA A 234 -10.66 -11.63 9.51
CA ALA A 234 -11.71 -10.88 8.82
C ALA A 234 -13.06 -10.96 9.56
N ILE A 235 -13.43 -12.16 10.05
CA ILE A 235 -14.64 -12.37 10.85
C ILE A 235 -14.57 -11.55 12.15
N LEU A 236 -13.43 -11.58 12.85
CA LEU A 236 -13.28 -10.78 14.07
C LEU A 236 -13.40 -9.27 13.79
N MET A 237 -12.77 -8.78 12.73
CA MET A 237 -12.90 -7.38 12.33
C MET A 237 -14.36 -7.00 12.10
N TYR A 238 -15.12 -7.84 11.40
CA TYR A 238 -16.55 -7.63 11.19
C TYR A 238 -17.33 -7.57 12.52
N LEU A 239 -17.07 -8.49 13.46
CA LEU A 239 -17.72 -8.50 14.76
C LEU A 239 -17.41 -7.23 15.57
N ILE A 240 -16.15 -6.79 15.60
CA ILE A 240 -15.74 -5.56 16.29
C ILE A 240 -16.41 -4.34 15.65
N LEU A 241 -16.42 -4.26 14.32
CA LEU A 241 -17.09 -3.19 13.60
C LEU A 241 -18.59 -3.15 13.93
N LYS A 242 -19.27 -4.30 13.91
CA LYS A 242 -20.70 -4.40 14.24
C LYS A 242 -20.99 -3.87 15.66
N ILE A 243 -20.18 -4.27 16.64
CA ILE A 243 -20.30 -3.78 18.02
C ILE A 243 -20.03 -2.26 18.08
N GLY A 244 -19.00 -1.76 17.40
CA GLY A 244 -18.67 -0.34 17.37
C GLY A 244 -19.75 0.53 16.71
N PHE A 245 -20.32 0.07 15.60
CA PHE A 245 -21.43 0.78 14.93
C PHE A 245 -22.67 0.84 15.80
N SER A 246 -23.06 -0.26 16.46
CA SER A 246 -24.19 -0.26 17.40
C SER A 246 -24.03 0.80 18.50
N SER A 247 -22.81 0.93 19.06
CA SER A 247 -22.50 1.96 20.06
C SER A 247 -22.64 3.40 19.52
N ILE A 248 -22.38 3.63 18.23
CA ILE A 248 -22.50 4.96 17.60
C ILE A 248 -23.95 5.30 17.26
N PHE A 249 -24.73 4.35 16.73
CA PHE A 249 -26.12 4.58 16.35
C PHE A 249 -27.04 4.89 17.53
N ASN A 250 -26.65 4.49 18.75
CA ASN A 250 -27.32 4.90 19.97
C ASN A 250 -27.17 6.41 20.29
N ILE A 251 -26.28 7.13 19.59
CA ILE A 251 -26.11 8.57 19.70
C ILE A 251 -27.08 9.24 18.72
N THR A 252 -28.18 9.79 19.22
CA THR A 252 -29.13 10.57 18.41
C THR A 252 -28.51 11.89 17.97
N ASN A 253 -28.72 12.30 16.71
CA ASN A 253 -28.24 13.58 16.14
C ASN A 253 -26.71 13.80 16.17
N VAL A 254 -25.95 12.84 15.64
CA VAL A 254 -24.48 12.92 15.62
C VAL A 254 -23.97 14.15 14.83
N ASN A 255 -23.26 15.03 15.54
CA ASN A 255 -22.61 16.24 15.02
C ASN A 255 -21.12 16.28 15.38
N PHE A 256 -20.35 17.18 14.74
CA PHE A 256 -18.92 17.33 14.99
C PHE A 256 -18.58 17.70 16.44
N PHE A 257 -19.49 18.33 17.19
CA PHE A 257 -19.31 18.59 18.62
C PHE A 257 -19.23 17.32 19.48
N HIS A 258 -19.81 16.21 19.02
CA HIS A 258 -19.74 14.91 19.70
C HIS A 258 -18.47 14.13 19.35
N LEU A 259 -17.56 14.68 18.53
CA LEU A 259 -16.33 14.00 18.12
C LEU A 259 -15.51 13.46 19.31
N PRO A 260 -15.28 14.21 20.41
CA PRO A 260 -14.54 13.68 21.55
C PRO A 260 -15.24 12.49 22.23
N GLN A 261 -16.58 12.53 22.30
CA GLN A 261 -17.38 11.45 22.87
C GLN A 261 -17.31 10.19 22.01
N ILE A 262 -17.41 10.35 20.69
CA ILE A 262 -17.31 9.23 19.74
C ILE A 262 -15.91 8.63 19.78
N VAL A 263 -14.86 9.46 19.75
CA VAL A 263 -13.46 9.02 19.86
C VAL A 263 -13.24 8.23 21.15
N LYS A 264 -13.83 8.66 22.28
CA LYS A 264 -13.78 7.90 23.53
C LYS A 264 -14.48 6.54 23.42
N CYS A 265 -15.63 6.48 22.76
CA CYS A 265 -16.40 5.24 22.57
C CYS A 265 -15.68 4.23 21.68
N ILE A 266 -15.12 4.67 20.55
CA ILE A 266 -14.54 3.78 19.53
C ILE A 266 -13.01 3.68 19.59
N GLY A 267 -12.34 4.47 20.43
CA GLY A 267 -10.89 4.62 20.40
C GLY A 267 -10.13 3.30 20.56
N ALA A 268 -10.50 2.49 21.55
CA ALA A 268 -9.89 1.17 21.76
C ALA A 268 -10.20 0.21 20.60
N GLN A 269 -11.41 0.26 20.06
CA GLN A 269 -11.86 -0.58 18.95
C GLN A 269 -11.10 -0.24 17.66
N SER A 270 -10.95 1.06 17.35
CA SER A 270 -10.17 1.57 16.20
C SER A 270 -8.73 1.10 16.25
N CYS A 271 -8.05 1.24 17.39
CA CYS A 271 -6.67 0.76 17.53
C CYS A 271 -6.55 -0.76 17.35
N LEU A 272 -7.51 -1.53 17.86
CA LEU A 272 -7.56 -2.97 17.65
C LEU A 272 -7.80 -3.32 16.18
N LEU A 273 -8.72 -2.63 15.50
CA LEU A 273 -8.97 -2.81 14.07
C LEU A 273 -7.71 -2.55 13.25
N TRP A 274 -6.92 -1.53 13.61
CA TRP A 274 -5.65 -1.25 12.95
C TRP A 274 -4.66 -2.42 13.07
N ILE A 275 -4.51 -3.01 14.26
CA ILE A 275 -3.69 -4.22 14.45
C ILE A 275 -4.22 -5.37 13.59
N LEU A 276 -5.54 -5.60 13.58
CA LEU A 276 -6.16 -6.68 12.82
C LEU A 276 -6.00 -6.48 11.30
N VAL A 277 -6.09 -5.26 10.79
CA VAL A 277 -5.81 -4.91 9.39
C VAL A 277 -4.38 -5.32 9.03
N SER A 278 -3.39 -5.00 9.87
CA SER A 278 -2.00 -5.38 9.62
C SER A 278 -1.81 -6.90 9.54
N LEU A 279 -2.50 -7.66 10.41
CA LEU A 279 -2.48 -9.12 10.40
C LEU A 279 -3.18 -9.69 9.17
N LEU A 280 -4.33 -9.11 8.79
CA LEU A 280 -5.08 -9.50 7.60
C LEU A 280 -4.20 -9.37 6.35
N PHE A 281 -3.53 -8.23 6.17
CA PHE A 281 -2.61 -8.03 5.06
C PHE A 281 -1.39 -8.94 5.13
N GLN A 282 -0.78 -9.13 6.30
CA GLN A 282 0.35 -10.05 6.47
C GLN A 282 -0.02 -11.46 6.01
N PHE A 283 -1.17 -11.96 6.44
CA PHE A 283 -1.66 -13.30 6.09
C PHE A 283 -2.05 -13.43 4.62
N ALA A 284 -2.80 -12.46 4.09
CA ALA A 284 -3.21 -12.43 2.68
C ALA A 284 -2.01 -12.36 1.72
N LEU A 285 -1.07 -11.44 1.97
CA LEU A 285 0.14 -11.31 1.15
C LEU A 285 1.06 -12.53 1.26
N THR A 286 1.08 -13.22 2.40
CA THR A 286 1.83 -14.46 2.57
C THR A 286 1.26 -15.60 1.72
N ILE A 287 -0.07 -15.68 1.57
CA ILE A 287 -0.73 -16.63 0.64
C ILE A 287 -0.31 -16.31 -0.79
N VAL A 288 -0.43 -15.04 -1.20
CA VAL A 288 -0.03 -14.58 -2.54
C VAL A 288 1.45 -14.86 -2.78
N ALA A 289 2.31 -14.66 -1.78
CA ALA A 289 3.74 -14.96 -1.87
C ALA A 289 4.01 -16.46 -2.09
N GLU A 290 3.30 -17.34 -1.39
CA GLU A 290 3.44 -18.79 -1.58
C GLU A 290 2.99 -19.21 -2.99
N ILE A 291 1.84 -18.71 -3.45
CA ILE A 291 1.28 -19.02 -4.78
C ILE A 291 2.22 -18.53 -5.89
N THR A 292 2.79 -17.33 -5.73
CA THR A 292 3.70 -16.73 -6.72
C THR A 292 5.16 -17.18 -6.60
N GLY A 293 5.51 -17.95 -5.57
CA GLY A 293 6.88 -18.33 -5.26
C GLY A 293 7.77 -17.15 -4.83
N TYR A 294 7.18 -16.07 -4.30
CA TYR A 294 7.90 -14.92 -3.77
C TYR A 294 8.53 -15.26 -2.42
N GLU A 295 9.83 -14.99 -2.28
CA GLU A 295 10.61 -15.42 -1.12
C GLU A 295 10.54 -14.44 0.05
N ASP A 296 10.55 -13.14 -0.24
CA ASP A 296 10.54 -12.11 0.78
C ASP A 296 9.13 -11.97 1.36
N ARG A 297 8.94 -12.35 2.61
CA ARG A 297 7.63 -12.35 3.29
C ARG A 297 7.54 -11.29 4.37
N ASN A 298 8.52 -10.37 4.40
CA ASN A 298 8.58 -9.31 5.38
C ASN A 298 7.74 -8.11 4.93
N PHE A 299 6.41 -8.25 5.01
CA PHE A 299 5.47 -7.20 4.62
C PHE A 299 5.24 -6.18 5.74
N PHE A 300 5.22 -6.65 6.99
CA PHE A 300 5.07 -5.84 8.21
C PHE A 300 6.23 -6.11 9.17
N GLY A 301 6.89 -5.05 9.66
CA GLY A 301 7.92 -5.13 10.69
C GLY A 301 7.34 -5.07 12.10
N PHE A 302 8.20 -4.95 13.12
CA PHE A 302 7.79 -4.80 14.53
C PHE A 302 7.34 -3.35 14.86
N TRP A 303 6.42 -2.81 14.07
CA TRP A 303 5.96 -1.43 14.15
C TRP A 303 5.28 -1.09 15.49
N THR A 304 4.66 -2.07 16.16
CA THR A 304 4.08 -1.92 17.50
C THR A 304 5.12 -1.68 18.60
N ASN A 305 6.40 -1.93 18.30
CA ASN A 305 7.50 -1.68 19.22
C ASN A 305 8.39 -0.52 18.79
N SER A 306 7.96 0.28 17.80
CA SER A 306 8.74 1.42 17.33
C SER A 306 9.01 2.43 18.45
N THR A 307 10.22 2.99 18.41
CA THR A 307 10.71 3.96 19.40
C THR A 307 10.38 5.40 19.04
N ASN A 308 10.12 5.67 17.76
CA ASN A 308 9.78 6.97 17.21
C ASN A 308 8.91 6.82 15.95
N LEU A 309 8.31 7.93 15.50
CA LEU A 309 7.40 7.96 14.34
C LEU A 309 8.08 7.57 13.02
N ASP A 310 9.37 7.88 12.85
CA ASP A 310 10.12 7.53 11.63
C ASP A 310 10.28 6.01 11.50
N GLU A 311 10.63 5.33 12.60
CA GLU A 311 10.69 3.86 12.66
C GLU A 311 9.32 3.22 12.41
N PHE A 312 8.26 3.80 12.98
CA PHE A 312 6.89 3.34 12.77
C PHE A 312 6.50 3.36 11.29
N TRP A 313 6.67 4.51 10.60
CA TRP A 313 6.30 4.63 9.18
C TRP A 313 7.14 3.74 8.24
N LYS A 314 8.37 3.39 8.64
CA LYS A 314 9.24 2.46 7.91
C LYS A 314 8.83 1.00 8.03
N THR A 315 8.20 0.64 9.15
CA THR A 315 7.95 -0.76 9.52
C THR A 315 6.48 -1.17 9.43
N TRP A 316 5.54 -0.21 9.42
CA TRP A 316 4.12 -0.50 9.28
C TRP A 316 3.77 -1.15 7.94
N ASN A 317 4.23 -0.63 6.80
CA ASN A 317 3.94 -1.20 5.49
C ASN A 317 5.20 -1.15 4.64
N ILE A 318 6.01 -2.21 4.76
CA ILE A 318 7.34 -2.28 4.16
C ILE A 318 7.27 -2.16 2.62
N PRO A 319 6.36 -2.83 1.90
CA PRO A 319 6.26 -2.67 0.45
C PRO A 319 6.03 -1.22 -0.02
N VAL A 320 5.13 -0.49 0.64
CA VAL A 320 4.85 0.93 0.29
C VAL A 320 5.99 1.83 0.72
N HIS A 321 6.61 1.57 1.88
CA HIS A 321 7.79 2.30 2.33
C HIS A 321 8.94 2.17 1.34
N LEU A 322 9.28 0.94 0.94
CA LEU A 322 10.37 0.67 0.00
C LEU A 322 10.08 1.28 -1.38
N TRP A 323 8.84 1.23 -1.85
CA TRP A 323 8.43 1.91 -3.08
C TRP A 323 8.65 3.42 -2.98
N SER A 324 8.20 4.05 -1.90
CA SER A 324 8.33 5.49 -1.68
C SER A 324 9.80 5.91 -1.56
N LEU A 325 10.61 5.10 -0.89
CA LEU A 325 12.05 5.29 -0.78
C LEU A 325 12.71 5.27 -2.16
N GLN A 326 12.42 4.22 -2.95
CA GLN A 326 13.06 3.97 -4.23
C GLN A 326 12.64 4.96 -5.32
N TYR A 327 11.36 5.30 -5.41
CA TYR A 327 10.80 6.03 -6.55
C TYR A 327 10.50 7.51 -6.26
N ILE A 328 10.48 7.93 -4.99
CA ILE A 328 10.26 9.34 -4.62
C ILE A 328 11.45 9.90 -3.85
N TYR A 329 11.76 9.34 -2.69
CA TYR A 329 12.75 9.91 -1.78
C TYR A 329 14.16 9.95 -2.39
N LEU A 330 14.67 8.80 -2.85
CA LEU A 330 16.02 8.72 -3.41
C LEU A 330 16.16 9.59 -4.68
N PRO A 331 15.21 9.61 -5.64
CA PRO A 331 15.24 10.54 -6.76
C PRO A 331 15.24 12.01 -6.34
N CYS A 332 14.40 12.41 -5.38
CA CYS A 332 14.38 13.78 -4.84
C CYS A 332 15.73 14.20 -4.27
N ARG A 333 16.40 13.29 -3.54
CA ARG A 333 17.73 13.55 -2.96
C ARG A 333 18.84 13.58 -4.00
N LYS A 334 18.78 12.68 -4.99
CA LYS A 334 19.89 12.44 -5.93
C LYS A 334 19.86 13.34 -7.17
N TYR A 335 18.67 13.64 -7.70
CA TYR A 335 18.54 14.37 -8.98
C TYR A 335 17.98 15.79 -8.79
N ILE A 336 17.07 15.99 -7.83
CA ILE A 336 16.48 17.31 -7.53
C ILE A 336 17.28 18.03 -6.42
N HIS A 337 18.15 17.30 -5.72
CA HIS A 337 18.99 17.82 -4.62
C HIS A 337 18.20 18.44 -3.46
N LEU A 338 16.98 17.94 -3.21
CA LEU A 338 16.16 18.39 -2.10
C LEU A 338 16.79 18.05 -0.74
N SER A 339 16.48 18.86 0.27
CA SER A 339 16.85 18.58 1.66
C SER A 339 16.22 17.27 2.16
N ARG A 340 16.72 16.73 3.29
CA ARG A 340 16.11 15.53 3.92
C ARG A 340 14.64 15.77 4.25
N MET A 341 14.35 16.97 4.77
CA MET A 341 13.02 17.38 5.20
C MET A 341 12.07 17.55 4.01
N SER A 342 12.51 18.24 2.96
CA SER A 342 11.71 18.46 1.75
C SER A 342 11.45 17.15 0.99
N SER A 343 12.40 16.21 0.98
CA SER A 343 12.20 14.89 0.38
C SER A 343 11.23 14.04 1.20
N ALA A 344 11.28 14.10 2.53
CA ALA A 344 10.31 13.44 3.39
C ALA A 344 8.91 14.04 3.17
N PHE A 345 8.80 15.37 3.11
CA PHE A 345 7.54 16.06 2.79
C PHE A 345 6.96 15.60 1.45
N MET A 346 7.76 15.47 0.40
CA MET A 346 7.28 14.97 -0.90
C MET A 346 6.72 13.54 -0.81
N VAL A 347 7.39 12.65 -0.05
CA VAL A 347 6.88 11.29 0.19
C VAL A 347 5.52 11.32 0.89
N PHE A 348 5.40 12.12 1.96
CA PHE A 348 4.15 12.25 2.71
C PHE A 348 3.05 12.97 1.91
N ALA A 349 3.39 13.90 1.02
CA ALA A 349 2.42 14.54 0.12
C ALA A 349 1.83 13.56 -0.90
N VAL A 350 2.66 12.71 -1.51
CA VAL A 350 2.17 11.63 -2.38
C VAL A 350 1.34 10.62 -1.59
N SER A 351 1.77 10.28 -0.37
CA SER A 351 0.98 9.42 0.52
C SER A 351 -0.37 10.04 0.89
N ALA A 352 -0.39 11.33 1.22
CA ALA A 352 -1.59 12.11 1.54
C ALA A 352 -2.61 12.08 0.40
N PHE A 353 -2.14 12.25 -0.84
CA PHE A 353 -2.96 12.16 -2.04
C PHE A 353 -3.67 10.81 -2.14
N PHE A 354 -2.95 9.69 -2.01
CA PHE A 354 -3.56 8.36 -2.11
C PHE A 354 -4.53 8.05 -0.98
N HIS A 355 -4.23 8.45 0.24
CA HIS A 355 -5.14 8.22 1.36
C HIS A 355 -6.42 9.06 1.23
N GLU A 356 -6.32 10.35 0.89
CA GLU A 356 -7.50 11.18 0.63
C GLU A 356 -8.28 10.67 -0.59
N TYR A 357 -7.60 10.21 -1.64
CA TYR A 357 -8.23 9.60 -2.81
C TYR A 357 -9.07 8.37 -2.44
N VAL A 358 -8.52 7.43 -1.67
CA VAL A 358 -9.28 6.26 -1.22
C VAL A 358 -10.49 6.69 -0.37
N MET A 359 -10.29 7.63 0.55
CA MET A 359 -11.38 8.13 1.39
C MET A 359 -12.44 8.89 0.60
N PHE A 360 -12.05 9.62 -0.45
CA PHE A 360 -12.96 10.28 -1.38
C PHE A 360 -13.81 9.27 -2.14
N VAL A 361 -13.18 8.22 -2.69
CA VAL A 361 -13.91 7.17 -3.42
C VAL A 361 -14.90 6.45 -2.50
N VAL A 362 -14.50 6.15 -1.26
CA VAL A 362 -15.37 5.47 -0.29
C VAL A 362 -16.55 6.35 0.16
N SER A 363 -16.27 7.57 0.62
CA SER A 363 -17.28 8.47 1.20
C SER A 363 -18.09 9.25 0.14
N GLY A 364 -17.57 9.34 -1.09
CA GLY A 364 -18.08 10.20 -2.14
C GLY A 364 -18.04 11.70 -1.77
N LYS A 365 -17.13 12.13 -0.89
CA LYS A 365 -16.87 13.54 -0.57
C LYS A 365 -15.38 13.76 -0.31
N LEU A 366 -14.87 14.90 -0.78
CA LEU A 366 -13.54 15.38 -0.41
C LEU A 366 -13.65 16.15 0.91
N ILE A 367 -12.88 15.72 1.91
CA ILE A 367 -12.96 16.24 3.29
C ILE A 367 -11.62 16.81 3.73
N TRP A 368 -10.52 16.38 3.11
CA TRP A 368 -9.14 16.86 3.28
C TRP A 368 -8.51 16.63 4.66
N ILE A 369 -9.25 16.06 5.62
CA ILE A 369 -8.74 15.77 6.97
C ILE A 369 -7.53 14.83 6.89
N VAL A 370 -7.63 13.75 6.11
CA VAL A 370 -6.55 12.77 5.99
C VAL A 370 -5.38 13.38 5.25
N PHE A 371 -5.64 14.14 4.19
CA PHE A 371 -4.62 14.87 3.46
C PHE A 371 -3.76 15.75 4.39
N VAL A 372 -4.38 16.59 5.21
CA VAL A 372 -3.69 17.49 6.14
C VAL A 372 -2.91 16.71 7.19
N ILE A 373 -3.49 15.66 7.79
CA ILE A 373 -2.82 14.85 8.81
C ILE A 373 -1.55 14.18 8.27
N PHE A 374 -1.56 13.70 7.03
CA PHE A 374 -0.37 13.12 6.40
C PHE A 374 0.70 14.19 6.11
N LEU A 375 0.32 15.41 5.69
CA LEU A 375 1.27 16.50 5.48
C LEU A 375 1.95 17.00 6.77
N LEU A 376 1.31 16.79 7.93
CA LEU A 376 1.88 17.14 9.24
C LEU A 376 2.87 16.10 9.77
N GLN A 377 2.86 14.86 9.26
CA GLN A 377 3.75 13.79 9.73
C GLN A 377 5.25 14.13 9.69
N PRO A 378 5.79 14.76 8.63
CA PRO A 378 7.19 15.15 8.60
C PRO A 378 7.58 16.10 9.74
N LEU A 379 6.69 17.04 10.10
CA LEU A 379 6.90 17.96 11.23
C LEU A 379 6.84 17.20 12.56
N LEU A 380 5.89 16.29 12.74
CA LEU A 380 5.79 15.45 13.94
C LEU A 380 7.03 14.57 14.13
N ILE A 381 7.59 14.02 13.06
CA ILE A 381 8.85 13.27 13.09
C ILE A 381 10.01 14.17 13.56
N MET A 382 10.10 15.39 13.04
CA MET A 382 11.12 16.36 13.46
C MET A 382 10.99 16.73 14.94
N ILE A 383 9.77 17.04 15.40
CA ILE A 383 9.49 17.33 16.81
C ILE A 383 9.85 16.13 17.69
N GLY A 384 9.48 14.91 17.28
CA GLY A 384 9.84 13.68 17.99
C GLY A 384 11.35 13.49 18.11
N TYR A 385 12.12 13.81 17.06
CA TYR A 385 13.58 13.78 17.10
C TYR A 385 14.18 14.86 18.01
N MET A 386 13.59 16.05 18.06
CA MET A 386 14.03 17.10 18.99
C MET A 386 13.74 16.72 20.44
N LEU A 387 12.58 16.10 20.70
CA LEU A 387 12.15 15.69 22.03
C LEU A 387 13.00 14.52 22.56
N SER A 388 13.38 13.57 21.70
CA SER A 388 14.21 12.42 22.09
C SER A 388 15.62 12.80 22.53
N LYS A 389 16.10 14.00 22.17
CA LYS A 389 17.36 14.56 22.70
C LYS A 389 17.24 15.07 24.13
N LYS A 390 16.03 15.42 24.57
CA LYS A 390 15.78 16.07 25.87
C LYS A 390 15.11 15.15 26.90
N VAL A 391 14.37 14.13 26.45
CA VAL A 391 13.57 13.28 27.32
C VAL A 391 13.83 11.80 27.05
N ARG A 392 13.60 10.95 28.06
CA ARG A 392 13.73 9.49 27.95
C ARG A 392 12.88 8.96 26.79
N ILE A 393 13.44 8.00 26.05
CA ILE A 393 12.80 7.34 24.89
C ILE A 393 11.41 6.78 25.23
N LEU A 394 11.20 6.30 26.45
CA LEU A 394 9.91 5.76 26.89
C LEU A 394 8.80 6.81 26.87
N PHE A 395 9.11 8.06 27.22
CA PHE A 395 8.15 9.16 27.21
C PHE A 395 7.83 9.61 25.77
N VAL A 396 8.83 9.63 24.90
CA VAL A 396 8.62 9.89 23.46
C VAL A 396 7.71 8.82 22.85
N ARG A 397 7.91 7.55 23.21
CA ARG A 397 7.02 6.45 22.81
C ARG A 397 5.60 6.65 23.32
N PHE A 398 5.44 7.02 24.58
CA PHE A 398 4.12 7.31 25.16
C PHE A 398 3.40 8.40 24.36
N ILE A 399 4.04 9.55 24.11
CA ILE A 399 3.46 10.65 23.31
C ILE A 399 3.08 10.18 21.90
N MET A 400 3.97 9.44 21.23
CA MET A 400 3.70 8.92 19.88
C MET A 400 2.43 8.07 19.86
N TYR A 401 2.31 7.10 20.77
CA TYR A 401 1.13 6.26 20.84
C TYR A 401 -0.11 7.07 21.24
N SER A 402 -0.03 8.00 22.19
CA SER A 402 -1.15 8.88 22.55
C SER A 402 -1.68 9.67 21.34
N VAL A 403 -0.78 10.24 20.51
CA VAL A 403 -1.16 10.92 19.27
C VAL A 403 -1.86 9.97 18.32
N MET A 404 -1.35 8.75 18.14
CA MET A 404 -2.01 7.75 17.28
C MET A 404 -3.39 7.32 17.81
N PHE A 405 -3.50 7.10 19.13
CA PHE A 405 -4.75 6.72 19.81
C PHE A 405 -5.84 7.80 19.71
N ILE A 406 -5.48 9.07 19.50
CA ILE A 406 -6.45 10.15 19.30
C ILE A 406 -6.71 10.38 17.80
N THR A 407 -5.65 10.37 16.99
CA THR A 407 -5.73 10.74 15.57
C THR A 407 -6.46 9.68 14.75
N LEU A 408 -6.16 8.39 14.97
CA LEU A 408 -6.79 7.31 14.19
C LEU A 408 -8.31 7.26 14.41
N PRO A 409 -8.82 7.20 15.66
CA PRO A 409 -10.26 7.15 15.87
C PRO A 409 -10.92 8.49 15.54
N GLY A 410 -10.20 9.61 15.65
CA GLY A 410 -10.69 10.93 15.25
C GLY A 410 -10.97 11.03 13.75
N ILE A 411 -10.09 10.47 12.92
CA ILE A 411 -10.32 10.35 11.48
C ILE A 411 -11.54 9.45 11.23
N GLU A 412 -11.55 8.25 11.79
CA GLU A 412 -12.65 7.30 11.59
C GLU A 412 -14.00 7.90 11.99
N ALA A 413 -14.09 8.49 13.17
CA ALA A 413 -15.30 9.16 13.65
C ALA A 413 -15.75 10.28 12.71
N SER A 414 -14.83 11.10 12.21
CA SER A 414 -15.15 12.20 11.27
C SER A 414 -15.79 11.68 9.99
N TYR A 415 -15.25 10.59 9.43
CA TYR A 415 -15.81 9.98 8.22
C TYR A 415 -17.12 9.23 8.47
N ILE A 416 -17.24 8.52 9.60
CA ILE A 416 -18.48 7.83 9.98
C ILE A 416 -19.63 8.82 10.12
N ILE A 417 -19.42 9.96 10.80
CA ILE A 417 -20.44 11.03 10.93
C ILE A 417 -20.96 11.46 9.55
N ILE A 418 -20.05 11.64 8.60
CA ILE A 418 -20.40 12.10 7.24
C ILE A 418 -21.15 11.01 6.48
N MET A 419 -20.72 9.75 6.62
CA MET A 419 -21.38 8.61 5.97
C MET A 419 -22.79 8.37 6.53
N ILE A 420 -22.98 8.49 7.84
CA ILE A 420 -24.30 8.43 8.50
C ILE A 420 -25.21 9.55 7.97
N LYS A 421 -24.72 10.80 7.91
CA LYS A 421 -25.50 11.93 7.36
C LYS A 421 -25.92 11.76 5.90
N LYS A 422 -25.16 10.98 5.11
CA LYS A 422 -25.50 10.65 3.72
C LYS A 422 -26.37 9.40 3.57
N LYS A 423 -26.78 8.74 4.67
CA LYS A 423 -27.52 7.47 4.65
C LYS A 423 -26.82 6.39 3.81
N LEU A 424 -25.47 6.37 3.81
CA LEU A 424 -24.69 5.38 3.04
C LEU A 424 -24.72 3.97 3.65
N PHE A 425 -25.32 3.82 4.84
CA PHE A 425 -25.49 2.54 5.54
C PHE A 425 -26.95 2.05 5.50
N GLU A 426 -27.88 2.83 4.92
CA GLU A 426 -29.25 2.43 4.57
C GLU A 426 -29.27 1.91 3.12
#